data_AF-A0A8D0L7U7-F1
#
_entry.id   AF-A0A8D0L7U7-F1
#
_cell.length_a   1.000
_cell.length_b   1.000
_cell.length_c   1.000
_cell.angle_alpha   90.00
_cell.angle_beta   90.00
_cell.angle_gamma   90.00
#
_symmetry.space_group_name_H-M   'P 1'
#
loop_
_entity.id
_entity.type
_entity.pdbx_description
1 polymer ?
#
loop_
_entity_poly.entity_id
_entity_poly.type
_entity_poly.pdbx_seq_one_letter_code
_entity_poly.pdbx_strand_id
1 'polypeptide(L)'
;MELVNYLFQYEDSEPFRQPVDLDQYSDYRSIIDTPMDLGTVKETLEAGNYDSPMELCKDIRLIFSNARSYTPNKRSKIYSMTLRISALFEEKIRRIVSDFKANQKHSERLQRSQRYNRRLKNRNRVCRSARTLR
;
A
#
# COMPACT_ATOMS: atom_id res chain seq x y z
N MET A 1 -4.35 -7.92 5.50
CA MET A 1 -5.70 -8.13 6.08
C MET A 1 -5.86 -7.44 7.42
N GLU A 2 -5.01 -7.70 8.42
CA GLU A 2 -5.23 -7.21 9.80
C GLU A 2 -5.39 -5.70 9.92
N LEU A 3 -4.58 -4.89 9.22
CA LEU A 3 -4.68 -3.43 9.29
C LEU A 3 -6.03 -2.89 8.79
N VAL A 4 -6.49 -3.33 7.62
CA VAL A 4 -7.75 -2.83 7.06
C VAL A 4 -8.92 -3.26 7.96
N ASN A 5 -8.95 -4.51 8.40
CA ASN A 5 -9.95 -4.99 9.36
C ASN A 5 -9.93 -4.21 10.69
N TYR A 6 -8.74 -3.84 11.16
CA TYR A 6 -8.58 -3.00 12.34
C TYR A 6 -9.18 -1.60 12.14
N LEU A 7 -9.00 -0.98 10.97
CA LEU A 7 -9.65 0.31 10.66
C LEU A 7 -11.19 0.20 10.71
N PHE A 8 -11.76 -0.89 10.21
CA PHE A 8 -13.22 -1.13 10.25
C PHE A 8 -13.79 -1.21 11.68
N GLN A 9 -12.98 -1.54 12.68
CA GLN A 9 -13.43 -1.60 14.08
C GLN A 9 -13.65 -0.21 14.68
N TYR A 10 -13.05 0.84 14.11
CA TYR A 10 -13.20 2.21 14.62
C TYR A 10 -14.50 2.83 14.11
N GLU A 11 -15.25 3.49 15.00
CA GLU A 11 -16.45 4.25 14.64
C GLU A 11 -16.13 5.36 13.62
N ASP A 12 -14.94 5.97 13.74
CA ASP A 12 -14.46 6.99 12.81
C ASP A 12 -14.29 6.49 11.37
N SER A 13 -14.29 5.17 11.14
CA SER A 13 -14.24 4.61 9.78
C SER A 13 -15.57 4.63 9.06
N GLU A 14 -16.70 4.74 9.78
CA GLU A 14 -18.05 4.49 9.25
C GLU A 14 -18.35 5.24 7.93
N PRO A 15 -18.08 6.55 7.78
CA PRO A 15 -18.36 7.29 6.56
C PRO A 15 -17.51 6.88 5.36
N PHE A 16 -16.46 6.10 5.59
CA PHE A 16 -15.48 5.70 4.59
C PHE A 16 -15.55 4.20 4.26
N ARG A 17 -16.50 3.46 4.85
CA ARG A 17 -16.61 1.99 4.66
C ARG A 17 -17.20 1.58 3.32
N GLN A 18 -17.95 2.46 2.68
CA GLN A 18 -18.65 2.24 1.41
C GLN A 18 -18.43 3.44 0.49
N PRO A 19 -18.64 3.28 -0.83
CA PRO A 19 -18.64 4.38 -1.77
C PRO A 19 -19.62 5.49 -1.35
N VAL A 20 -19.27 6.75 -1.63
CA VAL A 20 -20.16 7.89 -1.37
C VAL A 20 -21.42 7.76 -2.24
N ASP A 21 -22.58 7.87 -1.59
CA ASP A 21 -23.89 7.86 -2.25
C ASP A 21 -24.08 9.12 -3.10
N LEU A 22 -24.12 8.95 -4.42
CA LEU A 22 -24.25 10.05 -5.37
C LEU A 22 -25.69 10.60 -5.46
N ASP A 23 -26.69 9.87 -5.01
CA ASP A 23 -28.05 10.38 -4.92
C ASP A 23 -28.16 11.39 -3.78
N GLN A 24 -27.46 11.13 -2.67
CA GLN A 24 -27.35 12.05 -1.54
C GLN A 24 -26.36 13.19 -1.81
N TYR A 25 -25.25 12.92 -2.51
CA TYR A 25 -24.15 13.85 -2.74
C TYR A 25 -23.86 14.00 -4.25
N SER A 26 -24.84 14.55 -4.97
CA SER A 26 -24.81 14.65 -6.44
C SER A 26 -23.65 15.47 -7.02
N ASP A 27 -23.10 16.41 -6.26
CA ASP A 27 -21.94 17.22 -6.66
C ASP A 27 -20.60 16.51 -6.41
N TYR A 28 -20.57 15.36 -5.75
CA TYR A 28 -19.34 14.68 -5.34
C TYR A 28 -18.40 14.39 -6.52
N ARG A 29 -18.93 13.90 -7.64
CA ARG A 29 -18.16 13.61 -8.85
C ARG A 29 -17.66 14.85 -9.59
N SER A 30 -18.23 16.03 -9.32
CA SER A 30 -17.73 17.29 -9.87
C SER A 30 -16.51 17.83 -9.11
N ILE A 31 -16.30 17.34 -7.88
CA ILE A 31 -15.22 17.77 -6.98
C ILE A 31 -14.13 16.68 -6.87
N ILE A 32 -14.54 15.41 -6.89
CA ILE A 32 -13.67 14.25 -6.66
C ILE A 32 -13.53 13.42 -7.94
N ASP A 33 -12.34 13.45 -8.53
CA ASP A 33 -12.03 12.75 -9.78
C ASP A 33 -12.04 11.22 -9.62
N THR A 34 -11.40 10.73 -8.55
CA THR A 34 -11.23 9.28 -8.30
C THR A 34 -11.78 8.93 -6.92
N PRO A 35 -13.05 8.50 -6.82
CA PRO A 35 -13.61 8.01 -5.57
C PRO A 35 -12.86 6.78 -5.06
N MET A 36 -12.82 6.63 -3.74
CA MET A 36 -12.23 5.49 -3.07
C MET A 36 -12.87 5.31 -1.69
N ASP A 37 -12.94 4.08 -1.21
CA ASP A 37 -13.50 3.70 0.09
C ASP A 37 -12.81 2.45 0.65
N LEU A 38 -12.98 2.18 1.95
CA LEU A 38 -12.34 1.07 2.65
C LEU A 38 -12.90 -0.29 2.21
N GLY A 39 -14.14 -0.36 1.72
CA GLY A 39 -14.74 -1.57 1.16
C GLY A 39 -14.01 -1.99 -0.12
N THR A 40 -13.88 -1.07 -1.07
CA THR A 40 -13.11 -1.28 -2.31
C THR A 40 -11.66 -1.66 -2.03
N VAL A 41 -11.00 -0.96 -1.09
CA VAL A 41 -9.63 -1.30 -0.66
C VAL A 41 -9.55 -2.71 -0.08
N LYS A 42 -10.52 -3.10 0.75
CA LYS A 42 -10.55 -4.42 1.38
C LYS A 42 -10.72 -5.51 0.31
N GLU A 43 -11.65 -5.35 -0.61
CA GLU A 43 -11.88 -6.29 -1.71
C GLU A 43 -10.65 -6.43 -2.61
N THR A 44 -10.01 -5.32 -2.97
CA THR A 44 -8.77 -5.30 -3.77
C THR A 44 -7.63 -6.04 -3.05
N LEU A 45 -7.51 -5.85 -1.73
CA LEU A 45 -6.53 -6.54 -0.91
C LEU A 45 -6.82 -8.05 -0.81
N GLU A 46 -8.08 -8.44 -0.67
CA GLU A 46 -8.52 -9.85 -0.61
C GLU A 46 -8.32 -10.58 -1.92
N ALA A 47 -8.52 -9.88 -3.04
CA ALA A 47 -8.22 -10.40 -4.38
C ALA A 47 -6.72 -10.54 -4.66
N GLY A 48 -5.85 -10.01 -3.79
CA GLY A 48 -4.40 -10.04 -3.99
C GLY A 48 -3.90 -9.05 -5.04
N ASN A 49 -4.67 -8.01 -5.35
CA ASN A 49 -4.39 -7.04 -6.41
C ASN A 49 -3.52 -5.85 -5.96
N TYR A 50 -2.80 -6.01 -4.85
CA TYR A 50 -1.77 -5.07 -4.41
C TYR A 50 -0.41 -5.76 -4.39
N ASP A 51 0.52 -5.29 -5.22
CA ASP A 51 1.87 -5.83 -5.32
C ASP A 51 2.75 -5.40 -4.16
N SER A 52 2.38 -4.30 -3.49
CA SER A 52 3.12 -3.79 -2.35
C SER A 52 2.24 -3.04 -1.34
N PRO A 53 2.66 -2.95 -0.06
CA PRO A 53 1.99 -2.09 0.91
C PRO A 53 1.92 -0.62 0.49
N MET A 54 2.79 -0.16 -0.40
CA MET A 54 2.79 1.22 -0.87
C MET A 54 1.58 1.52 -1.78
N GLU A 55 1.09 0.53 -2.53
CA GLU A 55 -0.12 0.68 -3.35
C GLU A 55 -1.36 0.73 -2.47
N LEU A 56 -1.46 -0.16 -1.48
CA LEU A 56 -2.48 -0.09 -0.44
C LEU A 56 -2.49 1.28 0.25
N CYS A 57 -1.32 1.82 0.59
CA CYS A 57 -1.21 3.17 1.18
C CYS A 57 -1.77 4.26 0.26
N LYS A 58 -1.55 4.14 -1.05
CA LYS A 58 -1.98 5.14 -2.01
C LYS A 58 -3.51 5.26 -2.00
N ASP A 59 -4.20 4.13 -2.04
CA ASP A 59 -5.67 4.13 -2.07
C ASP A 59 -6.27 4.56 -0.74
N ILE A 60 -5.73 4.08 0.40
CA ILE A 60 -6.22 4.52 1.72
C ILE A 60 -6.00 6.04 1.92
N ARG A 61 -4.85 6.57 1.49
CA ARG A 61 -4.59 8.02 1.55
C ARG A 61 -5.48 8.82 0.60
N LEU A 62 -5.87 8.23 -0.53
CA LEU A 62 -6.82 8.83 -1.46
C LEU A 62 -8.19 9.02 -0.81
N ILE A 63 -8.68 8.05 -0.03
CA ILE A 63 -9.92 8.19 0.76
C ILE A 63 -9.86 9.46 1.63
N PHE A 64 -8.78 9.62 2.40
CA PHE A 64 -8.64 10.76 3.31
C PHE A 64 -8.44 12.09 2.57
N SER A 65 -7.76 12.05 1.41
CA SER A 65 -7.61 13.23 0.57
C SER A 65 -8.96 13.68 0.01
N ASN A 66 -9.73 12.75 -0.53
CA ASN A 66 -11.07 13.01 -1.07
C ASN A 66 -12.00 13.55 0.02
N ALA A 67 -11.98 12.95 1.20
CA ALA A 67 -12.77 13.42 2.34
C ALA A 67 -12.42 14.87 2.72
N ARG A 68 -11.14 15.24 2.75
CA ARG A 68 -10.72 16.63 3.03
C ARG A 68 -11.12 17.61 1.91
N SER A 69 -11.02 17.18 0.65
CA SER A 69 -11.42 18.01 -0.50
C SER A 69 -12.93 18.27 -0.51
N TYR A 70 -13.73 17.25 -0.23
CA TYR A 70 -15.20 17.36 -0.22
C TYR A 70 -15.75 18.00 1.07
N THR A 71 -15.06 17.82 2.21
CA THR A 71 -15.48 18.38 3.52
C THR A 71 -14.50 19.42 4.06
N PRO A 72 -14.31 20.59 3.41
CA PRO A 72 -13.28 21.56 3.81
C PRO A 72 -13.55 22.24 5.17
N ASN A 73 -14.79 22.17 5.69
CA ASN A 73 -15.12 22.72 6.99
C ASN A 73 -14.43 21.92 8.12
N LYS A 74 -13.39 22.51 8.71
CA LYS A 74 -12.61 21.90 9.80
C LYS A 74 -13.41 21.60 11.07
N ARG A 75 -14.60 22.21 11.24
CA ARG A 75 -15.51 21.93 12.36
C ARG A 75 -16.46 20.77 12.10
N SER A 76 -16.47 20.22 10.88
CA SER A 76 -17.30 19.07 10.53
C SER A 76 -16.87 17.83 11.31
N LYS A 77 -17.87 17.02 11.72
CA LYS A 77 -17.64 15.70 12.32
C LYS A 77 -16.82 14.81 11.39
N ILE A 78 -17.18 14.75 10.10
CA ILE A 78 -16.48 13.96 9.08
C ILE A 78 -15.01 14.39 8.92
N TYR A 79 -14.75 15.70 8.93
CA TYR A 79 -13.37 16.20 8.86
C TYR A 79 -12.54 15.73 10.06
N SER A 80 -13.12 15.81 11.26
CA SER A 80 -12.46 15.34 12.49
C SER A 80 -12.23 13.83 12.51
N MET A 81 -13.22 13.04 12.04
CA MET A 81 -13.11 11.59 11.87
C MET A 81 -11.98 11.25 10.89
N THR A 82 -11.94 11.92 9.74
CA THR A 82 -10.87 11.79 8.72
C THR A 82 -9.48 11.95 9.33
N LEU A 83 -9.28 12.99 10.16
CA LEU A 83 -7.98 13.23 10.79
C LEU A 83 -7.59 12.11 11.77
N ARG A 84 -8.53 11.67 12.62
CA ARG A 84 -8.26 10.63 13.62
C ARG A 84 -7.92 9.29 12.98
N ILE A 85 -8.73 8.85 12.01
CA ILE A 85 -8.47 7.58 11.32
C ILE A 85 -7.23 7.64 10.43
N SER A 86 -6.94 8.79 9.80
CA SER A 86 -5.72 8.99 9.04
C SER A 86 -4.48 8.89 9.92
N ALA A 87 -4.49 9.48 11.12
CA ALA A 87 -3.38 9.39 12.06
C ALA A 87 -3.15 7.94 12.53
N LEU A 88 -4.24 7.25 12.87
CA LEU A 88 -4.21 5.84 13.25
C LEU A 88 -3.60 4.96 12.14
N PHE A 89 -4.05 5.18 10.90
CA PHE A 89 -3.52 4.47 9.74
C PHE A 89 -2.02 4.68 9.57
N GLU A 90 -1.55 5.93 9.59
CA GLU A 90 -0.13 6.25 9.43
C GLU A 90 0.76 5.64 10.52
N GLU A 91 0.27 5.60 11.76
CA GLU A 91 0.97 4.96 12.88
C GLU A 91 1.21 3.46 12.62
N LYS A 92 0.18 2.74 12.17
CA LYS A 92 0.23 1.29 11.99
C LYS A 92 0.96 0.88 10.71
N ILE A 93 0.71 1.58 9.60
CA ILE A 93 1.29 1.23 8.29
C ILE A 93 2.80 1.45 8.23
N ARG A 94 3.33 2.38 9.04
CA ARG A 94 4.77 2.70 9.11
C ARG A 94 5.63 1.45 9.36
N ARG A 95 5.21 0.57 10.27
CA ARG A 95 5.95 -0.67 10.58
C ARG A 95 5.92 -1.63 9.38
N ILE A 96 4.74 -1.85 8.80
CA ILE A 96 4.53 -2.76 7.66
C ILE A 96 5.41 -2.34 6.47
N VAL A 97 5.40 -1.04 6.14
CA VAL A 97 6.21 -0.50 5.03
C VAL A 97 7.70 -0.62 5.31
N SER A 98 8.14 -0.38 6.55
CA SER A 98 9.54 -0.54 6.95
C SER A 98 10.02 -1.98 6.79
N ASP A 99 9.24 -2.93 7.31
CA ASP A 99 9.56 -4.36 7.27
C ASP A 99 9.59 -4.87 5.81
N PHE A 100 8.61 -4.45 4.99
CA PHE A 100 8.57 -4.77 3.56
C PHE A 100 9.83 -4.29 2.83
N LYS A 101 10.23 -3.04 3.03
CA LYS A 101 11.44 -2.46 2.40
C LYS A 101 12.72 -3.17 2.85
N ALA A 102 12.81 -3.54 4.14
CA ALA A 102 13.95 -4.28 4.66
C ALA A 102 14.05 -5.67 4.01
N ASN A 103 12.92 -6.37 3.87
CA ASN A 103 12.84 -7.68 3.24
C ASN A 103 13.19 -7.63 1.75
N GLN A 104 12.70 -6.63 1.01
CA GLN A 104 13.08 -6.44 -0.39
C GLN A 104 14.59 -6.22 -0.54
N LYS A 105 15.18 -5.32 0.27
CA LYS A 105 16.63 -5.07 0.25
C LYS A 105 17.44 -6.32 0.59
N HIS A 106 16.97 -7.14 1.54
CA HIS A 106 17.60 -8.40 1.88
C HIS A 106 17.56 -9.39 0.71
N SER A 107 16.39 -9.56 0.07
CA SER A 107 16.21 -10.41 -1.11
C SER A 107 17.13 -9.97 -2.27
N GLU A 108 17.21 -8.67 -2.55
CA GLU A 108 18.11 -8.13 -3.56
C GLU A 108 19.58 -8.43 -3.29
N ARG A 109 20.03 -8.31 -2.02
CA ARG A 109 21.40 -8.64 -1.61
C ARG A 109 21.70 -10.12 -1.82
N LEU A 110 20.78 -11.01 -1.45
CA LEU A 110 20.93 -12.45 -1.68
C LEU A 110 21.03 -12.77 -3.17
N GLN A 111 20.13 -12.21 -3.99
CA GLN A 111 20.15 -12.41 -5.44
C GLN A 111 21.46 -11.90 -6.07
N ARG A 112 21.97 -10.74 -5.64
CA ARG A 112 23.26 -10.20 -6.11
C ARG A 112 24.43 -11.14 -5.76
N SER A 113 24.47 -11.64 -4.52
CA SER A 113 25.49 -12.60 -4.08
C SER A 113 25.43 -13.91 -4.87
N GLN A 114 24.24 -14.45 -5.11
CA GLN A 114 24.06 -15.65 -5.92
C GLN A 114 24.54 -15.45 -7.37
N ARG A 115 24.21 -14.31 -8.00
CA ARG A 115 24.71 -13.95 -9.33
C ARG A 115 26.23 -13.85 -9.38
N TYR A 116 26.84 -13.24 -8.37
CA TYR A 116 28.31 -13.16 -8.24
C TYR A 116 28.96 -14.55 -8.13
N ASN A 117 28.44 -15.40 -7.23
CA ASN A 117 28.94 -16.77 -7.04
C ASN A 117 28.79 -17.63 -8.30
N ARG A 118 27.67 -17.49 -9.04
CA ARG A 118 27.47 -18.20 -10.31
C ARG A 118 28.49 -17.77 -11.37
N ARG A 119 28.79 -16.47 -11.46
CA ARG A 119 29.83 -15.94 -12.37
C ARG A 119 31.22 -16.47 -12.04
N LEU A 120 31.57 -16.52 -10.75
CA LEU A 120 32.83 -17.11 -10.27
C LEU A 120 32.95 -18.61 -10.63
N LYS A 121 31.90 -19.39 -10.34
CA LYS A 121 31.87 -20.83 -10.68
C LYS A 121 32.00 -21.06 -12.19
N ASN A 122 31.33 -20.26 -13.02
CA ASN A 122 31.46 -20.35 -14.48
C ASN A 122 32.87 -19.98 -14.96
N ARG A 123 33.49 -18.90 -14.44
CA ARG A 123 34.90 -18.57 -14.77
C ARG A 123 35.86 -19.71 -14.43
N ASN A 124 35.70 -20.32 -13.26
CA ASN A 124 36.56 -21.44 -12.84
C ASN A 124 36.37 -22.68 -13.73
N ARG A 125 35.15 -22.96 -14.22
CA ARG A 125 34.89 -24.06 -15.17
C ARG A 125 35.54 -23.81 -16.52
N VAL A 126 35.41 -22.61 -17.09
CA VAL A 126 36.03 -22.24 -18.37
C VAL A 126 37.56 -22.35 -18.30
N CYS A 127 38.17 -21.85 -17.21
CA CYS A 127 39.62 -21.91 -17.02
C CYS A 127 40.15 -23.35 -16.86
N ARG A 128 39.37 -24.25 -16.23
CA ARG A 128 39.70 -25.68 -16.15
C ARG A 128 39.62 -26.38 -17.50
N SER A 129 38.57 -26.11 -18.30
CA SER A 129 38.40 -26.69 -19.63
C SER A 129 39.50 -26.29 -20.62
N ALA A 130 40.03 -25.06 -20.51
CA ALA A 130 41.12 -24.59 -21.36
C ALA A 130 42.48 -25.26 -21.08
N ARG A 131 42.65 -25.89 -19.90
CA ARG A 131 43.88 -26.58 -19.51
C ARG A 131 43.92 -28.05 -19.93
N THR A 132 42.79 -28.65 -20.30
CA THR A 132 42.67 -30.10 -20.62
C THR A 132 42.80 -30.40 -22.12
N LEU A 133 43.00 -29.37 -22.97
CA LEU A 133 43.15 -29.49 -24.44
C LEU A 133 44.62 -29.44 -24.91
N ARG A 134 45.56 -29.86 -24.05
CA ARG A 134 46.99 -30.02 -24.41
C ARG A 134 47.42 -31.47 -24.21
#